data_AF-A0A914BB21-F1
#
_entry.id   AF-A0A914BB21-F1
#
_cell.length_a   1.000
_cell.length_b   1.000
_cell.length_c   1.000
_cell.angle_alpha   90.00
_cell.angle_beta   90.00
_cell.angle_gamma   90.00
#
_symmetry.space_group_name_H-M   'P 1'
#
loop_
_entity.id
_entity.type
_entity.pdbx_description
1 polymer ?
#
loop_
_entity_poly.entity_id
_entity_poly.type
_entity_poly.pdbx_seq_one_letter_code
_entity_poly.pdbx_strand_id
1 'polypeptide(L)'
;MAMDAYSYSPRACYTVLIILTLVYRQKIVLAEEWECHMEEGNCDSKDSFEDGKTKYHLNRPTNPDPEAKWQPYLDAISSAVMQYKDCEQDSCTCHDSVIEKDLSVWREKGGITQEQFKKALGRGIGNHYQIINHKLYRSKRCMFAAR
;
A
#
# COMPACT_ATOMS: atom_id res chain seq x y z
N MET A 1 -43.25 -23.78 58.13
CA MET A 1 -42.93 -22.67 57.21
C MET A 1 -41.42 -22.68 57.00
N ALA A 2 -40.97 -23.37 55.96
CA ALA A 2 -39.56 -23.40 55.58
C ALA A 2 -39.32 -22.25 54.58
N MET A 3 -38.31 -21.42 54.85
CA MET A 3 -37.78 -20.46 53.87
C MET A 3 -36.66 -21.16 53.11
N ASP A 4 -36.86 -21.32 51.80
CA ASP A 4 -35.94 -22.02 50.91
C ASP A 4 -34.67 -21.20 50.67
N ALA A 5 -33.54 -21.89 50.75
CA ALA A 5 -32.20 -21.39 50.49
C ALA A 5 -32.01 -21.07 49.00
N TYR A 6 -31.57 -19.84 48.69
CA TYR A 6 -31.12 -19.46 47.36
C TYR A 6 -29.86 -20.26 46.99
N SER A 7 -30.03 -21.29 46.16
CA SER A 7 -28.95 -22.05 45.54
C SER A 7 -28.28 -21.23 44.42
N TYR A 8 -27.12 -20.63 44.72
CA TYR A 8 -26.32 -19.89 43.75
C TYR A 8 -25.58 -20.86 42.81
N SER A 9 -25.94 -20.87 41.52
CA SER A 9 -25.34 -21.75 40.51
C SER A 9 -24.03 -21.17 39.95
N PRO A 10 -22.90 -21.88 40.02
CA PRO A 10 -21.59 -21.37 39.58
C PRO A 10 -21.52 -21.08 38.07
N ARG A 11 -22.42 -21.65 37.26
CA ARG A 11 -22.50 -21.38 35.81
C ARG A 11 -23.02 -19.98 35.50
N ALA A 12 -23.91 -19.43 36.34
CA ALA A 12 -24.46 -18.09 36.15
C ALA A 12 -23.43 -16.99 36.45
N CYS A 13 -22.48 -17.25 37.36
CA CYS A 13 -21.43 -16.29 37.68
C CYS A 13 -20.40 -16.17 36.54
N TYR A 14 -20.09 -17.27 35.87
CA TYR A 14 -19.13 -17.31 34.77
C TYR A 14 -19.65 -16.60 33.51
N THR A 15 -20.94 -16.74 33.21
CA THR A 15 -21.56 -16.05 32.06
C THR A 15 -21.62 -14.53 32.28
N VAL A 16 -21.88 -14.07 33.51
CA VAL A 16 -21.87 -12.64 33.85
C VAL A 16 -20.47 -12.04 33.71
N LEU A 17 -19.42 -12.75 34.13
CA LEU A 17 -18.03 -12.32 33.95
C LEU A 17 -17.61 -12.24 32.47
N ILE A 18 -18.03 -13.20 31.64
CA ILE A 18 -17.77 -13.17 30.20
C ILE A 18 -18.49 -11.98 29.54
N ILE A 19 -19.75 -11.74 29.89
CA ILE A 19 -20.50 -10.60 29.34
C ILE A 19 -19.87 -9.27 29.78
N LEU A 20 -19.48 -9.13 31.06
CA LEU A 20 -18.79 -7.92 31.55
C LEU A 20 -17.46 -7.67 30.84
N THR A 21 -16.66 -8.71 30.60
CA THR A 21 -15.38 -8.57 29.87
C THR A 21 -15.58 -8.25 28.39
N LEU A 22 -16.60 -8.79 27.73
CA LEU A 22 -16.95 -8.44 26.34
C LEU A 22 -17.44 -6.99 26.23
N VAL A 23 -18.28 -6.53 27.16
CA VAL A 23 -18.74 -5.13 27.22
C VAL A 23 -17.59 -4.17 27.51
N TYR A 24 -16.68 -4.54 28.42
CA TYR A 24 -15.49 -3.73 28.72
C TYR A 24 -14.52 -3.63 27.53
N ARG A 25 -14.38 -4.72 26.74
CA ARG A 25 -13.59 -4.68 25.50
C ARG A 25 -14.19 -3.76 24.44
N GLN A 26 -15.51 -3.70 24.27
CA GLN A 26 -16.15 -2.75 23.35
C GLN A 26 -15.91 -1.29 23.74
N LYS A 27 -15.81 -0.99 25.05
CA LYS A 27 -15.52 0.37 25.53
C LYS A 27 -14.07 0.80 25.24
N ILE A 28 -13.12 -0.13 25.23
CA ILE A 28 -11.69 0.18 24.95
C ILE A 28 -11.46 0.51 23.46
N VAL A 29 -12.19 -0.14 22.54
CA VAL A 29 -11.99 0.04 21.09
C VAL A 29 -12.55 1.37 20.55
N LEU A 30 -13.40 2.07 21.33
CA LEU A 30 -13.97 3.37 20.95
C LEU A 30 -13.18 4.58 21.48
N ALA A 31 -12.05 4.37 22.14
CA ALA A 31 -11.21 5.44 22.70
C ALA A 31 -9.80 5.41 22.10
N GLU A 32 -9.70 5.36 20.78
CA GLU A 32 -8.53 5.85 20.05
C GLU A 32 -9.03 6.77 18.92
N GLU A 33 -9.63 7.88 19.34
CA GLU A 33 -9.79 9.06 18.53
C GLU A 33 -8.42 9.75 18.49
N TRP A 34 -7.74 9.72 17.35
CA TRP A 34 -6.57 10.57 17.17
C TRP A 34 -7.11 11.98 16.89
N GLU A 35 -7.35 12.76 17.95
CA GLU A 35 -7.48 14.21 17.75
C GLU A 35 -6.09 14.72 17.35
N CYS A 36 -5.94 15.17 16.10
CA CYS A 36 -4.81 16.01 15.73
C CYS A 36 -4.90 17.28 16.57
N HIS A 37 -4.10 17.35 17.63
CA HIS A 37 -3.78 18.61 18.30
C HIS A 37 -3.12 19.53 17.27
N MET A 38 -3.91 20.41 16.64
CA MET A 38 -3.37 21.62 16.06
C MET A 38 -2.95 22.50 17.23
N GLU A 39 -1.71 22.39 17.68
CA GLU A 39 -1.10 23.53 18.35
C GLU A 39 -1.09 24.68 17.33
N GLU A 40 -1.64 25.82 17.72
CA GLU A 40 -1.46 27.09 17.01
C GLU A 40 0.01 27.51 17.11
N GLY A 41 0.88 26.74 16.47
CA GLY A 41 2.27 27.07 16.28
C GLY A 41 2.34 28.14 15.21
N ASN A 42 2.37 29.40 15.63
CA ASN A 42 2.80 30.51 14.82
C ASN A 42 4.22 30.20 14.30
N CYS A 43 4.32 29.70 13.07
CA CYS A 43 5.58 29.43 12.37
C CYS A 43 6.19 30.73 11.84
N ASP A 44 6.54 31.63 12.77
CA ASP A 44 7.32 32.82 12.46
C ASP A 44 8.52 32.89 13.41
N SER A 45 9.29 31.80 13.47
CA SER A 45 10.64 31.83 14.02
C SER A 45 11.52 32.62 13.07
N LYS A 46 11.70 33.91 13.35
CA LYS A 46 12.70 34.77 12.69
C LYS A 46 14.10 34.36 13.15
N ASP A 47 14.58 33.22 12.68
CA ASP A 47 16.01 32.92 12.70
C ASP A 47 16.67 33.62 11.51
N SER A 48 17.30 34.75 11.79
CA SER A 48 18.15 35.47 10.86
C SER A 48 19.45 34.69 10.63
N PHE A 49 19.42 33.71 9.73
CA PHE A 49 20.62 33.17 9.11
C PHE A 49 20.90 33.95 7.81
N GLU A 50 21.81 34.92 7.91
CA GLU A 50 22.35 35.63 6.75
C GLU A 50 23.56 34.88 6.20
N ASP A 51 23.32 33.87 5.37
CA ASP A 51 24.30 33.48 4.35
C ASP A 51 23.59 32.93 3.11
N GLY A 52 23.89 33.50 1.93
CA GLY A 52 23.49 32.94 0.63
C GLY A 52 22.23 33.48 -0.08
N LYS A 53 21.72 34.68 0.22
CA LYS A 53 20.48 35.21 -0.40
C LYS A 53 20.57 35.72 -1.85
N THR A 54 21.66 35.54 -2.59
CA THR A 54 21.77 36.11 -3.96
C THR A 54 21.66 35.11 -5.11
N LYS A 55 21.49 33.81 -4.85
CA LYS A 55 21.42 32.82 -5.96
C LYS A 55 20.02 32.48 -6.48
N TYR A 56 18.96 32.80 -5.73
CA TYR A 56 17.57 32.45 -6.10
C TYR A 56 16.62 33.67 -6.17
N HIS A 57 17.15 34.89 -6.17
CA HIS A 57 16.35 36.11 -6.25
C HIS A 57 16.50 36.78 -7.61
N LEU A 58 16.04 36.10 -8.66
CA LEU A 58 15.67 36.78 -9.90
C LEU A 58 14.25 36.32 -10.22
N ASN A 59 13.29 37.23 -10.00
CA ASN A 59 11.84 37.10 -10.22
C ASN A 59 11.04 36.33 -9.14
N ARG A 60 11.15 36.73 -7.87
CA ARG A 60 10.10 36.43 -6.88
C ARG A 60 9.03 37.54 -6.98
N PRO A 61 7.77 37.24 -7.33
CA PRO A 61 6.67 38.22 -7.19
C PRO A 61 6.65 38.72 -5.74
N THR A 62 6.47 40.03 -5.53
CA THR A 62 6.48 40.64 -4.19
C THR A 62 5.25 40.31 -3.35
N ASN A 63 4.30 39.54 -3.91
CA ASN A 63 3.23 38.84 -3.23
C ASN A 63 2.83 37.64 -4.11
N PRO A 64 3.50 36.48 -4.00
CA PRO A 64 2.95 35.27 -4.58
C PRO A 64 1.79 34.87 -3.69
N ASP A 65 0.57 34.89 -4.23
CA ASP A 65 -0.55 34.20 -3.60
C ASP A 65 -0.08 32.79 -3.24
N PRO A 66 0.06 32.45 -1.94
CA PRO A 66 0.59 31.17 -1.53
C PRO A 66 -0.28 30.03 -2.04
N GLU A 67 -1.56 30.28 -2.31
CA GLU A 67 -2.50 29.30 -2.88
C GLU A 67 -2.18 29.04 -4.36
N ALA A 68 -1.90 30.08 -5.15
CA ALA A 68 -1.57 29.96 -6.57
C ALA A 68 -0.30 29.11 -6.84
N LYS A 69 0.64 29.07 -5.88
CA LYS A 69 1.84 28.22 -5.97
C LYS A 69 1.48 26.73 -5.92
N TRP A 70 0.50 26.35 -5.10
CA TRP A 70 0.15 24.96 -4.84
C TRP A 70 -0.99 24.45 -5.71
N GLN A 71 -1.76 25.36 -6.31
CA GLN A 71 -2.92 25.04 -7.12
C GLN A 71 -2.68 23.93 -8.16
N PRO A 72 -1.57 23.90 -8.93
CA PRO A 72 -1.35 22.82 -9.90
C PRO A 72 -1.26 21.42 -9.27
N TYR A 73 -0.73 21.33 -8.05
CA TYR A 73 -0.63 20.07 -7.31
C TYR A 73 -1.99 19.67 -6.73
N LEU A 74 -2.75 20.63 -6.20
CA LEU A 74 -4.09 20.39 -5.68
C LEU A 74 -5.03 19.90 -6.78
N ASP A 75 -4.95 20.51 -7.97
CA ASP A 75 -5.72 20.08 -9.15
C ASP A 75 -5.34 18.67 -9.59
N ALA A 76 -4.04 18.35 -9.60
CA ALA A 76 -3.55 17.01 -9.94
C ALA A 76 -4.01 15.94 -8.95
N ILE A 77 -3.96 16.23 -7.65
CA ILE A 77 -4.44 15.32 -6.60
C ILE A 77 -5.95 15.11 -6.74
N SER A 78 -6.72 16.21 -6.85
CA SER A 78 -8.17 16.15 -7.01
C SER A 78 -8.56 15.31 -8.22
N SER A 79 -7.91 15.56 -9.36
CA SER A 79 -8.13 14.80 -10.60
C SER A 79 -7.76 13.32 -10.45
N ALA A 80 -6.64 13.00 -9.82
CA ALA A 80 -6.21 11.62 -9.60
C ALA A 80 -7.15 10.85 -8.68
N VAL A 81 -7.59 11.47 -7.57
CA VAL A 81 -8.54 10.87 -6.63
C VAL A 81 -9.90 10.64 -7.29
N MET A 82 -10.39 11.61 -8.07
CA MET A 82 -11.65 11.49 -8.81
C MET A 82 -11.63 10.36 -9.86
N GLN A 83 -10.47 10.11 -10.48
CA GLN A 83 -10.31 9.08 -11.51
C GLN A 83 -9.93 7.71 -10.95
N TYR A 84 -9.46 7.66 -9.69
CA TYR A 84 -9.01 6.43 -9.05
C TYR A 84 -10.17 5.45 -8.90
N LYS A 85 -9.88 4.18 -9.18
CA LYS A 85 -10.78 3.06 -8.97
C LYS A 85 -9.99 1.99 -8.24
N ASP A 86 -10.54 1.50 -7.14
CA ASP A 86 -9.97 0.35 -6.44
C ASP A 86 -9.87 -0.84 -7.39
N CYS A 87 -8.79 -1.61 -7.26
CA CYS A 87 -8.68 -2.88 -7.95
C CYS A 87 -9.36 -3.99 -7.15
N GLU A 88 -9.86 -5.01 -7.85
CA GLU A 88 -10.42 -6.20 -7.23
C GLU A 88 -9.29 -7.04 -6.58
N GLN A 89 -9.47 -7.40 -5.30
CA GLN A 89 -8.45 -8.11 -4.52
C GLN A 89 -8.70 -9.62 -4.41
N ASP A 90 -9.93 -10.08 -4.64
CA ASP A 90 -10.35 -11.46 -4.33
C ASP A 90 -9.88 -12.50 -5.37
N SER A 91 -9.52 -12.06 -6.57
CA SER A 91 -9.32 -12.93 -7.75
C SER A 91 -7.91 -12.83 -8.38
N CYS A 92 -6.95 -12.19 -7.69
CA CYS A 92 -5.61 -11.88 -8.23
C CYS A 92 -5.61 -10.98 -9.49
N THR A 93 -6.72 -10.31 -9.80
CA THR A 93 -6.92 -9.57 -11.07
C THR A 93 -6.34 -8.16 -11.09
N CYS A 94 -5.92 -7.63 -9.93
CA CYS A 94 -5.44 -6.25 -9.78
C CYS A 94 -4.34 -5.85 -10.78
N HIS A 95 -3.56 -6.82 -11.28
CA HIS A 95 -2.44 -6.58 -12.21
C HIS A 95 -2.58 -7.29 -13.56
N ASP A 96 -3.76 -7.84 -13.89
CA ASP A 96 -3.97 -8.57 -15.14
C ASP A 96 -3.71 -7.71 -16.37
N SER A 97 -4.10 -6.43 -16.33
CA SER A 97 -3.86 -5.50 -17.43
C SER A 97 -2.37 -5.35 -17.79
N VAL A 98 -1.47 -5.51 -16.82
CA VAL A 98 -0.03 -5.49 -17.05
C VAL A 98 0.40 -6.77 -17.77
N ILE A 99 -0.04 -7.94 -17.27
CA ILE A 99 0.27 -9.25 -17.87
C ILE A 99 -0.26 -9.31 -19.31
N GLU A 100 -1.49 -8.86 -19.54
CA GLU A 100 -2.11 -8.84 -20.86
C GLU A 100 -1.35 -7.97 -21.85
N LYS A 101 -0.91 -6.78 -21.41
CA LYS A 101 -0.12 -5.87 -22.22
C LYS A 101 1.25 -6.45 -22.54
N ASP A 102 1.94 -7.04 -21.55
CA ASP A 102 3.27 -7.61 -21.75
C ASP A 102 3.23 -8.83 -22.69
N LEU A 103 2.15 -9.60 -22.66
CA LEU A 103 1.98 -10.79 -23.51
C LEU A 103 1.31 -10.49 -24.87
N SER A 104 0.79 -9.28 -25.11
CA SER A 104 0.07 -8.94 -26.35
C SER A 104 0.94 -9.15 -27.60
N VAL A 105 2.23 -8.83 -27.50
CA VAL A 105 3.20 -8.98 -28.59
C VAL A 105 3.31 -10.43 -29.09
N TRP A 106 3.15 -11.42 -28.21
CA TRP A 106 3.21 -12.83 -28.58
C TRP A 106 1.91 -13.30 -29.21
N ARG A 107 0.77 -12.76 -28.75
CA ARG A 107 -0.54 -12.99 -29.37
C ARG A 107 -0.55 -12.48 -30.81
N GLU A 108 -0.06 -11.26 -31.03
CA GLU A 108 0.03 -10.63 -32.37
C GLU A 108 1.00 -11.38 -33.31
N LYS A 109 2.06 -11.97 -32.76
CA LYS A 109 3.05 -12.75 -33.54
C LYS A 109 2.65 -14.20 -33.82
N GLY A 110 1.51 -14.67 -33.30
CA GLY A 110 1.06 -16.05 -33.47
C GLY A 110 1.69 -17.06 -32.50
N GLY A 111 2.22 -16.60 -31.37
CA GLY A 111 2.79 -17.43 -30.31
C GLY A 111 4.32 -17.33 -30.18
N ILE A 112 4.87 -18.15 -29.28
CA ILE A 112 6.31 -18.21 -29.01
C ILE A 112 6.88 -19.48 -29.64
N THR A 113 7.88 -19.35 -30.51
CA THR A 113 8.51 -20.49 -31.20
C THR A 113 9.74 -21.02 -30.47
N GLN A 114 10.11 -22.26 -30.78
CA GLN A 114 11.31 -22.88 -30.20
C GLN A 114 12.60 -22.14 -30.61
N GLU A 115 12.66 -21.62 -31.84
CA GLU A 115 13.79 -20.86 -32.37
C GLU A 115 14.00 -19.56 -31.59
N GLN A 116 12.92 -18.88 -31.20
CA GLN A 116 12.98 -17.68 -30.38
C GLN A 116 13.57 -17.98 -29.00
N PHE A 117 13.16 -19.08 -28.38
CA PHE A 117 13.76 -19.55 -27.12
C PHE A 117 15.25 -19.88 -27.28
N LYS A 118 15.64 -20.65 -28.30
CA LYS A 118 17.05 -20.98 -28.58
C LYS A 118 17.90 -19.73 -28.79
N LYS A 119 17.37 -18.74 -29.51
CA LYS A 119 18.04 -17.44 -29.74
C LYS A 119 18.21 -16.67 -28.43
N ALA A 120 17.21 -16.66 -27.55
CA ALA A 120 17.31 -16.00 -26.24
C ALA A 120 18.38 -16.66 -25.35
N LEU A 121 18.44 -18.00 -25.36
CA LEU A 121 19.48 -18.77 -24.65
C LEU A 121 20.88 -18.45 -25.16
N GLY A 122 21.07 -18.40 -26.47
CA GLY A 122 22.37 -18.08 -27.08
C GLY A 122 22.87 -16.68 -26.74
N ARG A 123 21.97 -15.74 -26.44
CA ARG A 123 22.33 -14.38 -26.00
C ARG A 123 22.70 -14.29 -24.52
N GLY A 124 22.47 -15.34 -23.72
CA GLY A 124 22.74 -15.35 -22.28
C GLY A 124 21.86 -14.38 -21.49
N ILE A 125 20.66 -14.05 -22.01
CA ILE A 125 19.73 -13.14 -21.34
C ILE A 125 18.91 -13.95 -20.34
N GLY A 126 19.26 -13.85 -19.05
CA GLY A 126 18.51 -14.45 -17.94
C GLY A 126 18.87 -15.92 -17.66
N ASN A 127 18.12 -16.52 -16.74
CA ASN A 127 18.24 -17.94 -16.37
C ASN A 127 17.16 -18.76 -17.09
N HIS A 128 17.55 -19.89 -17.68
CA HIS A 128 16.60 -20.76 -18.37
C HIS A 128 15.87 -21.65 -17.36
N TYR A 129 14.54 -21.63 -17.40
CA TYR A 129 13.68 -22.49 -16.61
C TYR A 129 12.79 -23.33 -17.51
N GLN A 130 12.52 -24.57 -17.09
CA GLN A 130 11.59 -25.48 -17.77
C GLN A 130 10.74 -26.20 -16.73
N ILE A 131 9.46 -26.38 -17.03
CA ILE A 131 8.55 -27.20 -16.24
C ILE A 131 8.15 -28.39 -17.10
N ILE A 132 8.56 -29.60 -16.70
CA ILE A 132 8.29 -30.85 -17.44
C ILE A 132 7.79 -31.87 -16.44
N ASN A 133 6.62 -32.45 -16.66
CA ASN A 133 6.00 -33.43 -15.76
C ASN A 133 5.97 -32.96 -14.29
N HIS A 134 5.52 -31.73 -14.07
CA HIS A 134 5.46 -31.07 -12.75
C HIS A 134 6.81 -30.94 -12.03
N LYS A 135 7.93 -31.08 -12.75
CA LYS A 135 9.29 -30.88 -12.22
C LYS A 135 9.90 -29.62 -12.81
N LEU A 136 10.50 -28.80 -11.94
CA LEU A 136 11.20 -27.58 -12.30
C LEU A 136 12.67 -27.88 -12.59
N TYR A 137 13.13 -27.50 -13.78
CA TYR A 137 14.52 -27.56 -14.21
C TYR A 137 15.04 -26.15 -14.43
N ARG A 138 16.32 -25.92 -14.12
CA ARG A 138 16.98 -24.62 -14.30
C ARG A 138 18.37 -24.80 -14.91
N SER A 139 18.85 -23.79 -15.64
CA SER A 139 20.27 -23.66 -16.01
C SER A 139 21.20 -23.85 -14.80
N LYS A 140 22.31 -24.56 -15.02
CA LYS A 140 23.32 -24.83 -13.97
C LYS A 140 23.93 -23.54 -13.42
N ARG A 141 24.24 -22.59 -14.31
CA ARG A 141 24.81 -21.29 -13.95
C ARG A 141 23.67 -20.32 -13.65
N CYS A 142 23.71 -19.71 -12.47
CA CYS A 142 22.84 -18.60 -12.06
C CYS A 142 23.72 -17.46 -11.56
N MET A 143 23.63 -16.30 -12.20
CA MET A 143 24.48 -15.14 -11.88
C MET A 143 24.17 -14.56 -10.49
N PHE A 144 22.90 -14.63 -10.07
CA PHE A 144 22.44 -14.13 -8.79
C PHE A 144 21.61 -15.21 -8.11
N ALA A 145 22.29 -16.14 -7.43
CA ALA A 145 21.65 -17.35 -6.90
C ALA A 145 20.59 -17.09 -5.80
N ALA A 146 20.65 -15.94 -5.13
CA ALA A 146 19.76 -15.57 -4.04
C ALA A 146 18.50 -14.79 -4.46
N ARG A 147 18.39 -14.39 -5.73
CA ARG A 147 17.18 -13.73 -6.27
C ARG A 147 16.08 -14.73 -6.55
#